data_AF-A0A6B3HAZ2-F1
#
_entry.id   AF-A0A6B3HAZ2-F1
#
_cell.length_a   1.000
_cell.length_b   1.000
_cell.length_c   1.000
_cell.angle_alpha   90.00
_cell.angle_beta   90.00
_cell.angle_gamma   90.00
#
_symmetry.space_group_name_H-M   'P 1'
#
loop_
_entity.id
_entity.type
_entity.pdbx_description
1 polymer ?
#
loop_
_entity_poly.entity_id
_entity_poly.type
_entity_poly.pdbx_seq_one_letter_code
_entity_poly.pdbx_strand_id
1 'polypeptide(L)'
;RTVVFDSAEPGPGDSVQRDLWSVGVDGSGLRRLSDTPDNEEAPTFSPDGTRIAYACDGDTSRGWQIYEQALAGGERTRISDGPPGDAKDPSWNPVDDDTHRSRVAYTHITD
;
A
#
# COMPACT_ATOMS: atom_id res chain seq x y z
N ARG A 1 3.76 -15.45 11.26
CA ARG A 1 3.89 -15.03 9.84
C ARG A 1 2.61 -14.29 9.50
N THR A 2 2.73 -13.17 8.79
CA THR A 2 1.61 -12.27 8.47
C THR A 2 1.38 -12.27 6.97
N VAL A 3 0.13 -12.24 6.56
CA VAL A 3 -0.31 -11.99 5.19
C VAL A 3 -0.93 -10.60 5.17
N VAL A 4 -0.59 -9.78 4.18
CA VAL A 4 -1.25 -8.51 3.89
C VAL A 4 -1.85 -8.58 2.50
N PHE A 5 -3.08 -8.10 2.37
CA PHE A 5 -3.87 -8.17 1.14
C PHE A 5 -4.82 -6.99 1.09
N ASP A 6 -5.20 -6.56 -0.12
CA ASP A 6 -6.32 -5.65 -0.31
C ASP A 6 -7.65 -6.43 -0.43
N SER A 7 -8.72 -5.87 0.11
CA SER A 7 -10.08 -6.42 0.05
C SER A 7 -11.04 -5.35 -0.46
N ALA A 8 -11.93 -5.74 -1.37
CA ALA A 8 -13.02 -4.90 -1.81
C ALA A 8 -14.15 -4.91 -0.77
N GLU A 9 -14.41 -3.76 -0.17
CA GLU A 9 -15.42 -3.53 0.84
C GLU A 9 -16.50 -2.56 0.33
N PRO A 10 -17.71 -2.56 0.91
CA PRO A 10 -18.70 -1.52 0.63
C PRO A 10 -18.13 -0.13 1.00
N GLY A 11 -18.08 0.77 0.02
CA GLY A 11 -17.70 2.16 0.22
C GLY A 11 -18.89 3.06 0.53
N PRO A 12 -18.70 4.39 0.59
CA PRO A 12 -19.80 5.34 0.72
C PRO A 12 -20.83 5.19 -0.41
N GLY A 13 -22.10 5.04 -0.07
CA GLY A 13 -23.19 4.81 -1.03
C GLY A 13 -23.16 3.38 -1.59
N ASP A 14 -23.35 3.24 -2.90
CA ASP A 14 -23.28 1.95 -3.62
C ASP A 14 -21.89 1.72 -4.25
N SER A 15 -20.86 2.42 -3.76
CA SER A 15 -19.49 2.29 -4.27
C SER A 15 -18.77 1.08 -3.64
N VAL A 16 -17.69 0.66 -4.28
CA VAL A 16 -16.75 -0.34 -3.74
C VAL A 16 -15.44 0.37 -3.47
N GLN A 17 -14.91 0.16 -2.28
CA GLN A 17 -13.65 0.70 -1.77
C GLN A 17 -12.68 -0.47 -1.60
N ARG A 18 -11.39 -0.31 -1.92
CA ARG A 18 -10.38 -1.30 -1.54
C ARG A 18 -9.56 -0.81 -0.36
N ASP A 19 -9.52 -1.60 0.70
CA ASP A 19 -8.69 -1.34 1.87
C ASP A 19 -7.66 -2.43 2.07
N LEU A 20 -6.59 -2.11 2.79
CA LEU A 20 -5.57 -3.05 3.18
C LEU A 20 -5.96 -3.78 4.46
N TRP A 21 -5.71 -5.08 4.48
CA TRP A 21 -5.96 -5.97 5.60
C TRP A 21 -4.72 -6.79 5.92
N SER A 22 -4.65 -7.28 7.15
CA SER A 22 -3.65 -8.24 7.62
C SER A 22 -4.30 -9.41 8.33
N VAL A 23 -3.68 -10.57 8.23
CA VAL A 23 -4.08 -11.78 8.96
C VAL A 23 -2.86 -12.65 9.26
N GLY A 24 -2.90 -13.42 10.34
CA GLY A 24 -1.95 -14.50 10.58
C GLY A 24 -2.07 -15.59 9.52
N VAL A 25 -0.97 -16.27 9.21
CA VAL A 25 -1.00 -17.43 8.27
C VAL A 25 -1.86 -18.60 8.76
N ASP A 26 -2.20 -18.62 10.04
CA ASP A 26 -3.14 -19.55 10.66
C ASP A 26 -4.61 -19.08 10.56
N GLY A 27 -4.85 -17.93 9.92
CA GLY A 27 -6.16 -17.29 9.79
C GLY A 27 -6.56 -16.45 11.01
N SER A 28 -5.75 -16.40 12.06
CA SER A 28 -6.06 -15.61 13.27
C SER A 28 -5.69 -14.14 13.09
N GLY A 29 -6.31 -13.27 13.91
CA GLY A 29 -5.90 -11.87 14.00
C GLY A 29 -6.18 -11.03 12.75
N LEU A 30 -7.30 -11.29 12.05
CA LEU A 30 -7.77 -10.45 10.95
C LEU A 30 -7.92 -8.99 11.44
N ARG A 31 -7.26 -8.07 10.75
CA ARG A 31 -7.23 -6.65 11.09
C ARG A 31 -7.17 -5.79 9.83
N ARG A 32 -8.01 -4.75 9.79
CA ARG A 32 -7.95 -3.69 8.80
C ARG A 32 -6.76 -2.75 9.08
N LEU A 33 -6.03 -2.38 8.03
CA LEU A 33 -4.82 -1.53 8.09
C LEU A 33 -5.07 -0.13 7.53
N SER A 34 -5.92 0.02 6.53
CA SER A 34 -6.41 1.31 6.03
C SER A 34 -7.91 1.43 6.19
N ASP A 35 -8.38 2.64 6.54
CA ASP A 35 -9.80 2.98 6.62
C ASP A 35 -9.94 4.41 6.13
N THR A 36 -9.85 4.58 4.82
CA THR A 36 -9.88 5.88 4.15
C THR A 36 -10.94 5.87 3.04
N PRO A 37 -11.38 7.03 2.54
CA PRO A 37 -12.28 7.10 1.40
C PRO A 37 -11.58 6.84 0.07
N ASP A 38 -10.31 6.45 0.05
CA ASP A 38 -9.50 6.18 -1.15
C ASP A 38 -9.36 4.68 -1.39
N ASN A 39 -9.00 4.26 -2.60
CA ASN A 39 -8.62 2.88 -2.87
C ASN A 39 -7.16 2.66 -2.52
N GLU A 40 -6.88 1.56 -1.83
CA GLU A 40 -5.53 1.07 -1.54
C GLU A 40 -5.33 -0.36 -2.08
N GLU A 41 -4.30 -0.55 -2.89
CA GLU A 41 -4.07 -1.78 -3.65
C GLU A 41 -2.60 -2.22 -3.66
N ALA A 42 -2.40 -3.51 -3.99
CA ALA A 42 -1.09 -4.09 -4.27
C ALA A 42 -0.04 -3.86 -3.14
N PRO A 43 -0.33 -4.27 -1.89
CA PRO A 43 0.59 -4.06 -0.78
C PRO A 43 1.86 -4.92 -0.91
N THR A 44 2.98 -4.37 -0.45
CA THR A 44 4.28 -5.04 -0.33
C THR A 44 4.93 -4.71 1.01
N PHE A 45 5.62 -5.67 1.63
CA PHE A 45 6.29 -5.47 2.92
C PHE A 45 7.68 -4.84 2.75
N SER A 46 8.07 -3.99 3.71
CA SER A 46 9.48 -3.66 3.88
C SER A 46 10.30 -4.89 4.32
N PRO A 47 11.62 -4.93 4.05
CA PRO A 47 12.51 -6.05 4.43
C PRO A 47 12.52 -6.36 5.92
N ASP A 48 12.43 -5.32 6.75
CA ASP A 48 12.36 -5.44 8.21
C ASP A 48 10.97 -5.87 8.71
N GLY A 49 9.97 -5.96 7.82
CA GLY A 49 8.59 -6.35 8.13
C GLY A 49 7.80 -5.33 8.95
N THR A 50 8.33 -4.12 9.15
CA THR A 50 7.70 -3.10 10.03
C THR A 50 6.76 -2.16 9.27
N ARG A 51 6.85 -2.12 7.94
CA ARG A 51 6.12 -1.19 7.08
C ARG A 51 5.55 -1.90 5.87
N ILE A 52 4.61 -1.23 5.21
CA ILE A 52 4.05 -1.63 3.92
C ILE A 52 4.10 -0.46 2.95
N ALA A 53 4.35 -0.74 1.68
CA ALA A 53 4.08 0.17 0.56
C ALA A 53 2.91 -0.36 -0.25
N TYR A 54 2.13 0.53 -0.86
CA TYR A 54 0.91 0.20 -1.60
C TYR A 54 0.57 1.33 -2.59
N ALA A 55 -0.21 1.03 -3.61
CA ALA A 55 -0.75 2.02 -4.53
C ALA A 55 -2.04 2.62 -3.96
N CYS A 56 -2.23 3.94 -4.08
CA CYS A 56 -3.43 4.63 -3.60
C CYS A 56 -3.85 5.79 -4.51
N ASP A 57 -5.15 5.99 -4.69
CA ASP A 57 -5.75 7.05 -5.56
C ASP A 57 -6.16 8.32 -4.81
N GLY A 58 -5.78 8.48 -3.54
CA GLY A 58 -6.17 9.63 -2.72
C GLY A 58 -5.58 10.98 -3.14
N ASP A 59 -4.63 11.01 -4.08
CA ASP A 59 -4.16 12.24 -4.74
C ASP A 59 -4.81 12.38 -6.12
N THR A 60 -6.04 12.88 -6.12
CA THR A 60 -6.86 13.07 -7.34
C THR A 60 -6.22 13.99 -8.38
N SER A 61 -5.18 14.75 -8.01
CA SER A 61 -4.44 15.61 -8.94
C SER A 61 -3.30 14.90 -9.69
N ARG A 62 -2.89 13.72 -9.22
CA ARG A 62 -1.73 12.97 -9.76
C ARG A 62 -2.07 11.55 -10.21
N GLY A 63 -3.28 11.07 -9.93
CA GLY A 63 -3.67 9.68 -10.16
C GLY A 63 -3.18 8.78 -9.04
N TRP A 64 -3.00 7.49 -9.33
CA TRP A 64 -2.49 6.53 -8.36
C TRP A 64 -1.04 6.84 -7.99
N GLN A 65 -0.72 6.77 -6.70
CA GLN A 65 0.62 7.06 -6.17
C GLN A 65 1.03 5.98 -5.17
N ILE A 66 2.34 5.83 -4.94
CA ILE A 66 2.84 4.89 -3.94
C ILE A 66 2.88 5.57 -2.58
N TYR A 67 2.20 4.95 -1.61
CA TYR A 67 2.22 5.36 -0.22
C TYR A 67 2.89 4.29 0.64
N GLU A 68 3.43 4.75 1.76
CA GLU A 68 4.04 3.93 2.80
C GLU A 68 3.34 4.18 4.13
N GLN A 69 3.12 3.13 4.92
CA GLN A 69 2.71 3.25 6.32
C GLN A 69 3.33 2.16 7.20
N ALA A 70 3.32 2.38 8.52
CA ALA A 70 3.71 1.35 9.48
C ALA A 70 2.68 0.20 9.50
N LEU A 71 3.15 -1.04 9.61
CA LEU A 71 2.26 -2.21 9.73
C LEU A 71 1.40 -2.17 11.00
N ALA A 72 1.90 -1.51 12.05
CA ALA A 72 1.16 -1.25 13.28
C ALA A 72 -0.01 -0.25 13.10
N GLY A 73 -0.15 0.34 11.91
CA GLY A 73 -1.06 1.45 11.60
C GLY A 73 -0.42 2.81 11.90
N GLY A 74 -1.06 3.86 11.39
CA GLY A 74 -0.61 5.24 11.55
C GLY A 74 -0.88 6.05 10.29
N GLU A 75 -0.34 7.26 10.24
CA GLU A 75 -0.43 8.09 9.04
C GLU A 75 0.38 7.48 7.89
N ARG A 76 -0.20 7.56 6.68
CA ARG A 76 0.48 7.19 5.44
C ARG A 76 1.26 8.37 4.87
N THR A 77 2.39 8.08 4.24
CA THR A 77 3.22 9.08 3.54
C THR A 77 3.37 8.70 2.08
N ARG A 78 3.19 9.64 1.15
CA ARG A 78 3.48 9.40 -0.28
C ARG A 78 5.00 9.31 -0.49
N ILE A 79 5.46 8.26 -1.15
CA ILE A 79 6.89 8.02 -1.44
C ILE A 79 7.23 8.11 -2.93
N SER A 80 6.23 8.19 -3.82
CA SER A 80 6.44 8.48 -5.24
C SER A 80 6.54 10.00 -5.52
N ASP A 81 7.53 10.38 -6.32
CA ASP A 81 7.82 11.77 -6.71
C ASP A 81 7.94 11.99 -8.23
N GLY A 82 7.63 10.96 -9.03
CA GLY A 82 7.67 10.99 -10.49
C GLY A 82 6.72 12.00 -11.16
N PRO A 83 6.77 12.15 -12.50
CA PRO A 83 5.83 12.98 -13.24
C PRO A 83 4.37 12.56 -13.02
N PRO A 84 3.38 13.40 -13.39
CA PRO A 84 1.97 12.99 -13.35
C PRO A 84 1.75 11.68 -14.13
N GLY A 85 0.95 10.79 -13.56
CA GLY A 85 0.73 9.44 -14.07
C GLY A 85 0.51 8.47 -12.91
N ASP A 86 -0.04 7.30 -13.23
CA ASP A 86 -0.34 6.27 -12.25
C ASP A 86 0.94 5.51 -11.86
N ALA A 87 1.21 5.46 -10.56
CA ALA A 87 2.18 4.56 -9.95
C ALA A 87 1.45 3.36 -9.35
N LYS A 88 1.76 2.16 -9.87
CA LYS A 88 1.10 0.89 -9.53
C LYS A 88 2.11 -0.19 -9.20
N ASP A 89 1.62 -1.29 -8.61
CA ASP A 89 2.40 -2.53 -8.38
C ASP A 89 3.74 -2.31 -7.65
N PRO A 90 3.75 -1.71 -6.45
CA PRO A 90 4.99 -1.48 -5.74
C PRO A 90 5.67 -2.80 -5.35
N SER A 91 6.99 -2.81 -5.45
CA SER A 91 7.84 -3.90 -4.98
C SER A 91 8.96 -3.34 -4.13
N TRP A 92 8.95 -3.67 -2.84
CA TRP A 92 10.06 -3.32 -1.96
C TRP A 92 11.26 -4.21 -2.27
N ASN A 93 12.45 -3.61 -2.34
CA ASN A 93 13.69 -4.38 -2.39
C ASN A 93 13.74 -5.31 -1.16
N PRO A 94 13.91 -6.63 -1.31
CA PRO A 94 13.83 -7.58 -0.18
C PRO A 94 15.06 -7.60 0.74
N VAL A 95 16.11 -6.81 0.47
CA VAL A 95 17.37 -6.82 1.24
C VAL A 95 17.29 -5.87 2.44
N ASP A 96 17.38 -6.43 3.65
CA ASP A 96 17.37 -5.68 4.92
C ASP A 96 18.77 -5.19 5.32
N ASP A 97 19.29 -4.21 4.60
CA ASP A 97 20.46 -3.44 4.99
C ASP A 97 20.26 -1.93 4.76
N ASP A 98 21.10 -1.09 5.36
CA ASP A 98 20.96 0.37 5.32
C ASP A 98 21.00 0.96 3.91
N THR A 99 21.62 0.27 2.95
CA THR A 99 21.78 0.75 1.58
C THR A 99 20.61 0.35 0.67
N HIS A 100 19.84 -0.66 1.07
CA HIS A 100 18.78 -1.28 0.27
C HIS A 100 17.38 -1.13 0.87
N ARG A 101 17.25 -0.99 2.20
CA ARG A 101 15.98 -0.97 2.93
C ARG A 101 15.02 0.17 2.54
N SER A 102 15.51 1.18 1.82
CA SER A 102 14.74 2.35 1.37
C SER A 102 14.39 2.33 -0.13
N ARG A 103 14.52 1.19 -0.82
CA ARG A 103 14.27 1.10 -2.26
C ARG A 103 12.95 0.42 -2.56
N VAL A 104 12.09 1.12 -3.30
CA VAL A 104 10.81 0.60 -3.84
C VAL A 104 10.82 0.82 -5.35
N ALA A 105 10.47 -0.22 -6.12
CA ALA A 105 10.19 -0.13 -7.55
C ALA A 105 8.67 -0.11 -7.77
N TYR A 106 8.20 0.49 -8.87
CA TYR A 106 6.78 0.52 -9.23
C TYR A 106 6.62 0.65 -10.76
N THR A 107 5.44 0.29 -11.27
CA THR A 107 5.04 0.52 -12.66
C THR A 107 4.52 1.95 -12.81
N HIS A 108 5.07 2.71 -13.75
CA HIS A 108 4.56 4.04 -14.11
C HIS A 108 3.75 3.97 -15.40
N ILE A 109 2.51 4.45 -15.36
CA ILE A 109 1.57 4.44 -16.48
C ILE A 109 1.18 5.89 -16.79
N THR A 110 1.32 6.27 -18.05
CA THR A 110 0.79 7.53 -18.61
C THR A 110 -0.15 7.19 -19.75
N ASP A 111 -1.13 8.06 -19.98
CA ASP A 111 -1.92 8.07 -21.22
C ASP A 111 -1.05 8.41 -22.45
#